data_AF-A0AAD6GUV6-F1
#
_entry.id   AF-A0AAD6GUV6-F1
#
_cell.length_a   1.000
_cell.length_b   1.000
_cell.length_c   1.000
_cell.angle_alpha   90.00
_cell.angle_beta   90.00
_cell.angle_gamma   90.00
#
_symmetry.space_group_name_H-M   'P 1'
#
loop_
_entity.id
_entity.type
_entity.pdbx_description
1 polymer ?
#
loop_
_entity_poly.entity_id
_entity_poly.type
_entity_poly.pdbx_seq_one_letter_code
_entity_poly.pdbx_strand_id
1 'polypeptide(L)'
;MKFLCLPGGYCSAKALQTQLGPFADALESNGNASFRYTQGATEVHVPPEFAGFFGPPPNYTFIRVDGPERVHANMSDFPKRDTPEEAIKAAAKAADDPTFSCIVEVVDSLVAILDNEHDIEGVIGFSEGAQVGASLILEEQRRESELGRRPRIKYAIFFSGWPPVHPVTGQLLTADDYDEEPITIPTFHVVGASDPFLDGSMALYNMCDPDSADLFDHGAGHLIPRNKQTAEEIALVAREMINCIA
;
A
#
# COMPACT_ATOMS: atom_id res chain seq x y z
N MET A 1 -0.39 -18.23 8.35
CA MET A 1 0.00 -16.81 8.42
C MET A 1 -1.20 -15.92 8.20
N LYS A 2 -1.17 -14.73 8.80
CA LYS A 2 -2.27 -13.76 8.70
C LYS A 2 -1.77 -12.44 8.11
N PHE A 3 -2.57 -11.86 7.24
CA PHE A 3 -2.29 -10.61 6.56
C PHE A 3 -3.11 -9.46 7.13
N LEU A 4 -2.45 -8.36 7.48
CA LEU A 4 -3.10 -7.08 7.76
C LEU A 4 -3.50 -6.45 6.42
N CYS A 5 -4.81 -6.30 6.17
CA CYS A 5 -5.32 -5.79 4.90
C CYS A 5 -5.76 -4.33 5.03
N LEU A 6 -5.11 -3.45 4.27
CA LEU A 6 -5.27 -1.99 4.33
C LEU A 6 -6.01 -1.49 3.07
N PRO A 7 -7.23 -0.93 3.20
CA PRO A 7 -7.97 -0.40 2.06
C PRO A 7 -7.30 0.86 1.49
N GLY A 8 -7.60 1.15 0.22
CA GLY A 8 -7.19 2.40 -0.41
C GLY A 8 -7.96 3.61 0.11
N GLY A 9 -7.50 4.79 -0.30
CA GLY A 9 -8.13 6.05 0.05
C GLY A 9 -9.56 6.11 -0.45
N TYR A 10 -10.41 6.73 0.35
CA TYR A 10 -11.85 6.82 0.12
C TYR A 10 -12.56 5.47 0.00
N CYS A 11 -11.92 4.35 0.39
CA CYS A 11 -12.53 3.03 0.37
C CYS A 11 -12.98 2.60 1.78
N SER A 12 -13.61 1.43 1.85
CA SER A 12 -13.95 0.78 3.12
C SER A 12 -13.33 -0.62 3.22
N ALA A 13 -13.16 -1.11 4.44
CA ALA A 13 -12.73 -2.48 4.72
C ALA A 13 -13.61 -3.50 4.00
N LYS A 14 -14.92 -3.23 3.94
CA LYS A 14 -15.90 -4.06 3.24
C LYS A 14 -15.70 -4.03 1.72
N ALA A 15 -15.42 -2.85 1.15
CA ALA A 15 -15.11 -2.73 -0.28
C ALA A 15 -13.83 -3.50 -0.62
N LEU A 16 -12.76 -3.33 0.17
CA LEU A 16 -11.51 -4.07 -0.01
C LEU A 16 -11.75 -5.58 0.09
N GLN A 17 -12.45 -6.05 1.12
CA GLN A 17 -12.77 -7.48 1.28
C GLN A 17 -13.50 -8.04 0.06
N THR A 18 -14.41 -7.26 -0.54
CA THR A 18 -15.15 -7.65 -1.74
C THR A 18 -14.26 -7.68 -3.00
N GLN A 19 -13.34 -6.71 -3.12
CA GLN A 19 -12.42 -6.60 -4.25
C GLN A 19 -11.33 -7.68 -4.19
N LEU A 20 -10.76 -7.90 -3.00
CA LEU A 20 -9.69 -8.86 -2.74
C LEU A 20 -10.20 -10.31 -2.75
N GLY A 21 -11.51 -10.53 -2.59
CA GLY A 21 -12.15 -11.86 -2.47
C GLY A 21 -11.56 -12.95 -3.39
N PRO A 22 -11.55 -12.79 -4.72
CA PRO A 22 -10.99 -13.81 -5.62
C PRO A 22 -9.52 -14.17 -5.33
N PHE A 23 -8.68 -13.17 -5.02
CA PHE A 23 -7.29 -13.39 -4.64
C PHE A 23 -7.17 -14.00 -3.25
N ALA A 24 -7.97 -13.54 -2.29
CA ALA A 24 -7.99 -14.05 -0.92
C ALA A 24 -8.42 -15.52 -0.89
N ASP A 25 -9.50 -15.88 -1.58
CA ASP A 25 -9.99 -17.25 -1.73
C ASP A 25 -8.93 -18.14 -2.39
N ALA A 26 -8.26 -17.63 -3.43
CA ALA A 26 -7.16 -18.34 -4.06
C ALA A 26 -6.02 -18.54 -3.06
N LEU A 27 -5.51 -17.50 -2.41
CA LEU A 27 -4.37 -17.60 -1.49
C LEU A 27 -4.67 -18.52 -0.29
N GLU A 28 -5.87 -18.45 0.29
CA GLU A 28 -6.35 -19.28 1.41
C GLU A 28 -6.58 -20.74 1.02
N SER A 29 -6.65 -21.09 -0.27
CA SER A 29 -7.08 -22.43 -0.72
C SER A 29 -6.19 -23.59 -0.24
N ASN A 30 -4.99 -23.33 0.26
CA ASN A 30 -4.09 -24.32 0.85
C ASN A 30 -4.11 -24.35 2.39
N GLY A 31 -4.95 -23.54 3.02
CA GLY A 31 -5.12 -23.43 4.48
C GLY A 31 -4.05 -22.62 5.21
N ASN A 32 -3.12 -21.96 4.49
CA ASN A 32 -1.97 -21.30 5.10
C ASN A 32 -2.12 -19.77 5.25
N ALA A 33 -3.15 -19.15 4.68
CA ALA A 33 -3.37 -17.71 4.73
C ALA A 33 -4.71 -17.35 5.39
N SER A 34 -4.74 -16.25 6.14
CA SER A 34 -5.95 -15.62 6.67
C SER A 34 -5.81 -14.10 6.66
N PHE A 35 -6.91 -13.36 6.82
CA PHE A 35 -6.95 -11.92 6.55
C PHE A 35 -7.59 -11.12 7.68
N ARG A 36 -6.91 -10.06 8.12
CA ARG A 36 -7.39 -9.05 9.06
C ARG A 36 -7.62 -7.73 8.33
N TYR A 37 -8.86 -7.48 7.95
CA TYR A 37 -9.25 -6.22 7.31
C TYR A 37 -9.29 -5.07 8.34
N THR A 38 -8.64 -3.96 8.01
CA THR A 38 -8.64 -2.71 8.79
C THR A 38 -9.36 -1.59 8.04
N GLN A 39 -9.51 -0.45 8.71
CA GLN A 39 -10.24 0.70 8.20
C GLN A 39 -9.51 1.99 8.59
N GLY A 40 -9.37 2.92 7.65
CA GLY A 40 -8.92 4.28 7.94
C GLY A 40 -9.82 4.97 8.96
N ALA A 41 -9.23 5.81 9.82
CA ALA A 41 -9.96 6.44 10.93
C ALA A 41 -10.77 7.68 10.52
N THR A 42 -10.50 8.24 9.34
CA THR A 42 -11.14 9.48 8.87
C THR A 42 -12.25 9.12 7.88
N GLU A 43 -13.50 9.39 8.24
CA GLU A 43 -14.61 9.31 7.28
C GLU A 43 -14.53 10.46 6.28
N VAL A 44 -14.74 10.17 5.01
CA VAL A 44 -14.65 11.12 3.89
C VAL A 44 -15.91 11.03 3.04
N HIS A 45 -16.31 12.17 2.48
CA HIS A 45 -17.43 12.22 1.56
C HIS A 45 -16.95 12.05 0.12
N VAL A 46 -17.41 10.98 -0.54
CA VAL A 46 -17.19 10.78 -1.98
C VAL A 46 -18.33 11.43 -2.76
N PRO A 47 -18.04 12.38 -3.65
CA PRO A 47 -19.07 12.96 -4.52
C PRO A 47 -19.78 11.88 -5.36
N PRO A 48 -21.09 11.98 -5.59
CA PRO A 48 -21.88 10.93 -6.27
C PRO A 48 -21.33 10.49 -7.63
N GLU A 49 -20.71 11.40 -8.38
CA GLU A 49 -20.07 11.14 -9.67
C GLU A 49 -18.86 10.19 -9.58
N PHE A 50 -18.22 10.10 -8.42
CA PHE A 50 -17.08 9.21 -8.16
C PHE A 50 -17.45 7.96 -7.35
N ALA A 51 -18.72 7.82 -6.92
CA ALA A 51 -19.18 6.69 -6.11
C ALA A 51 -18.98 5.33 -6.80
N GLY A 52 -19.03 5.29 -8.14
CA GLY A 52 -18.77 4.07 -8.90
C GLY A 52 -17.33 3.56 -8.78
N PHE A 53 -16.38 4.45 -8.49
CA PHE A 53 -14.96 4.12 -8.35
C PHE A 53 -14.60 3.69 -6.92
N PHE A 54 -15.08 4.44 -5.93
CA PHE A 54 -14.74 4.23 -4.52
C PHE A 54 -15.72 3.33 -3.75
N GLY A 55 -16.84 2.99 -4.37
CA GLY A 55 -17.90 2.19 -3.75
C GLY A 55 -18.83 2.98 -2.85
N PRO A 56 -19.85 2.32 -2.27
CA PRO A 56 -20.87 2.99 -1.48
C PRO A 56 -20.34 3.46 -0.10
N PRO A 57 -20.91 4.54 0.46
CA PRO A 57 -20.55 5.03 1.78
C PRO A 57 -20.94 4.05 2.91
N PRO A 58 -20.33 4.19 4.11
CA PRO A 58 -19.30 5.18 4.44
C PRO A 58 -17.94 4.86 3.82
N ASN A 59 -17.21 5.92 3.46
CA ASN A 59 -15.88 5.88 2.83
C ASN A 59 -14.86 6.48 3.80
N TYR A 60 -13.62 5.99 3.78
CA TYR A 60 -12.60 6.46 4.72
C TYR A 60 -11.23 6.61 4.07
N THR A 61 -10.35 7.36 4.71
CA THR A 61 -8.93 7.48 4.36
C THR A 61 -8.08 7.28 5.62
N PHE A 62 -6.87 6.76 5.46
CA PHE A 62 -5.92 6.65 6.55
C PHE A 62 -5.20 7.98 6.80
N ILE A 63 -4.72 8.59 5.73
CA ILE A 63 -3.81 9.72 5.73
C ILE A 63 -4.57 10.98 5.31
N ARG A 64 -4.29 12.09 6.00
CA ARG A 64 -4.77 13.43 5.65
C ARG A 64 -3.57 14.33 5.38
N VAL A 65 -3.69 15.15 4.33
CA VAL A 65 -2.74 16.22 4.04
C VAL A 65 -2.83 17.28 5.15
N ASP A 66 -1.69 17.78 5.61
CA ASP A 66 -1.62 18.89 6.55
C ASP A 66 -2.05 20.20 5.89
N GLY A 67 -2.83 21.02 6.62
CA GLY A 67 -3.30 22.31 6.15
C GLY A 67 -4.68 22.27 5.47
N PRO A 68 -5.14 23.39 4.87
CA PRO A 68 -6.45 23.44 4.23
C PRO A 68 -6.48 22.47 3.03
N GLU A 69 -7.54 21.69 2.91
CA GLU A 69 -7.78 20.71 1.81
C GLU A 69 -7.44 21.34 0.45
N ARG A 70 -6.23 21.10 -0.05
CA ARG A 70 -5.73 21.72 -1.29
C ARG A 70 -5.46 20.74 -2.41
N VAL A 71 -5.68 19.45 -2.21
CA VAL A 71 -5.35 18.46 -3.22
C VAL A 71 -6.62 17.95 -3.88
N HIS A 72 -7.12 18.72 -4.85
CA HIS A 72 -7.79 18.10 -5.99
C HIS A 72 -6.70 17.55 -6.90
N ALA A 73 -6.21 16.35 -6.61
CA ALA A 73 -5.41 15.61 -7.58
C ALA A 73 -6.33 15.29 -8.75
N ASN A 74 -6.28 16.10 -9.79
CA ASN A 74 -6.96 15.82 -11.03
C ASN A 74 -6.26 14.58 -11.62
N MET A 75 -6.92 13.43 -11.59
CA MET A 75 -6.34 12.13 -11.99
C MET A 75 -5.77 12.13 -13.42
N SER A 76 -6.21 13.09 -14.24
CA SER A 76 -5.79 13.30 -15.62
C SER A 76 -4.43 14.00 -15.78
N ASP A 77 -3.91 14.61 -14.71
CA ASP A 77 -2.73 15.50 -14.76
C ASP A 77 -1.50 14.91 -14.06
N PHE A 78 -1.47 13.59 -13.81
CA PHE A 78 -0.31 12.97 -13.16
C PHE A 78 0.95 13.18 -14.03
N PRO A 79 2.04 13.77 -13.48
CA PRO A 79 3.18 14.19 -14.29
C PRO A 79 3.91 12.98 -14.89
N LYS A 80 4.06 12.96 -16.22
CA LYS A 80 4.95 11.99 -16.88
C LYS A 80 6.37 12.54 -16.90
N ARG A 81 7.31 11.78 -16.35
CA ARG A 81 8.75 12.11 -16.27
C ARG A 81 9.58 10.94 -16.78
N ASP A 82 10.90 11.12 -16.77
CA ASP A 82 11.82 10.09 -17.26
C ASP A 82 11.96 8.95 -16.24
N THR A 83 11.76 9.24 -14.94
CA THR A 83 11.73 8.23 -13.88
C THR A 83 10.46 8.32 -13.00
N PRO A 84 10.07 7.21 -12.36
CA PRO A 84 9.01 7.20 -11.34
C PRO A 84 9.22 8.23 -10.21
N GLU A 85 10.45 8.37 -9.72
CA GLU A 85 10.82 9.28 -8.64
C GLU A 85 10.63 10.75 -9.04
N GLU A 86 11.05 11.10 -10.27
CA GLU A 86 10.83 12.43 -10.81
C GLU A 86 9.34 12.76 -10.97
N ALA A 87 8.55 11.77 -11.41
CA ALA A 87 7.10 11.92 -11.55
C ALA A 87 6.44 12.20 -10.19
N ILE A 88 6.82 11.45 -9.16
CA ILE A 88 6.33 11.61 -7.78
C ILE A 88 6.75 12.95 -7.20
N LYS A 89 8.03 13.34 -7.33
CA LYS A 89 8.52 14.65 -6.87
C LYS A 89 7.82 15.80 -7.59
N ALA A 90 7.56 15.67 -8.89
CA ALA A 90 6.81 16.66 -9.64
C ALA A 90 5.35 16.77 -9.17
N ALA A 91 4.72 15.64 -8.84
CA ALA A 91 3.35 15.60 -8.32
C ALA A 91 3.27 16.23 -6.93
N ALA A 92 4.20 15.90 -6.02
CA ALA A 92 4.31 16.49 -4.70
C ALA A 92 4.50 18.01 -4.78
N LYS A 93 5.42 18.48 -5.63
CA LYS A 93 5.66 19.91 -5.85
C LYS A 93 4.45 20.63 -6.42
N ALA A 94 3.73 20.01 -7.35
CA ALA A 94 2.48 20.57 -7.89
C ALA A 94 1.39 20.68 -6.81
N ALA A 95 1.44 19.83 -5.79
CA ALA A 95 0.59 19.85 -4.61
C ALA A 95 1.15 20.69 -3.44
N ASP A 96 2.15 21.54 -3.69
CA ASP A 96 2.81 22.40 -2.69
C ASP A 96 3.55 21.63 -1.58
N ASP A 97 4.22 20.53 -1.97
CA ASP A 97 5.04 19.66 -1.12
C ASP A 97 4.31 19.24 0.16
N PRO A 98 3.21 18.47 0.04
CA PRO A 98 2.34 18.15 1.17
C PRO A 98 3.07 17.32 2.23
N THR A 99 2.73 17.58 3.49
CA THR A 99 3.10 16.71 4.62
C THR A 99 1.87 16.03 5.20
N PHE A 100 2.11 14.94 5.91
CA PHE A 100 1.08 14.02 6.39
C PHE A 100 1.34 13.67 7.86
N SER A 101 1.27 14.66 8.76
CA SER A 101 1.62 14.49 10.17
C SER A 101 0.83 13.39 10.90
N CYS A 102 -0.39 13.08 10.43
CA CYS A 102 -1.21 12.01 11.00
C CYS A 102 -0.64 10.59 10.80
N ILE A 103 0.39 10.42 9.95
CA ILE A 103 1.01 9.11 9.70
C ILE A 103 1.53 8.46 11.00
N VAL A 104 1.99 9.26 11.96
CA VAL A 104 2.50 8.78 13.25
C VAL A 104 1.39 8.03 13.99
N GLU A 105 0.23 8.66 14.15
CA GLU A 105 -0.93 8.08 14.82
C GLU A 105 -1.47 6.85 14.08
N VAL A 106 -1.49 6.91 12.74
CA VAL A 106 -1.93 5.81 11.89
C VAL A 106 -1.03 4.59 12.11
N VAL A 107 0.28 4.74 11.96
CA VAL A 107 1.22 3.63 12.10
C VAL A 107 1.24 3.13 13.54
N ASP A 108 1.18 3.99 14.55
CA ASP A 108 1.06 3.57 15.96
C ASP A 108 -0.17 2.68 16.19
N SER A 109 -1.30 3.03 15.58
CA SER A 109 -2.52 2.22 15.67
C SER A 109 -2.36 0.84 15.01
N LEU A 110 -1.66 0.76 13.88
CA LEU A 110 -1.40 -0.51 13.19
C LEU A 110 -0.40 -1.36 13.97
N VAL A 111 0.65 -0.75 14.51
CA VAL A 111 1.61 -1.41 15.41
C VAL A 111 0.90 -1.97 16.64
N ALA A 112 -0.07 -1.24 17.21
CA ALA A 112 -0.89 -1.75 18.30
C ALA A 112 -1.73 -2.98 17.89
N ILE A 113 -2.21 -3.07 16.64
CA ILE A 113 -2.85 -4.28 16.13
C ILE A 113 -1.86 -5.44 16.09
N LEU A 114 -0.64 -5.21 15.56
CA LEU A 114 0.41 -6.24 15.51
C LEU A 114 0.84 -6.72 16.90
N ASP A 115 0.78 -5.85 17.91
CA ASP A 115 1.04 -6.18 19.32
C ASP A 115 -0.10 -6.96 19.99
N ASN A 116 -1.32 -6.90 19.46
CA ASN A 116 -2.44 -7.68 19.99
C ASN A 116 -2.65 -8.99 19.22
N GLU A 117 -2.32 -9.01 17.92
CA GLU A 117 -2.53 -10.13 17.00
C GLU A 117 -1.19 -10.61 16.44
N HIS A 118 -0.43 -11.35 17.26
CA HIS A 118 0.95 -11.76 16.96
C HIS A 118 1.12 -12.73 15.78
N ASP A 119 0.02 -13.29 15.27
CA ASP A 119 -0.01 -14.18 14.11
C ASP A 119 -0.07 -13.42 12.77
N ILE A 120 -0.19 -12.09 12.83
CA ILE A 120 -0.04 -11.20 11.68
C ILE A 120 1.44 -11.07 11.34
N GLU A 121 1.78 -11.53 10.15
CA GLU A 121 3.16 -11.62 9.66
C GLU A 121 3.30 -11.03 8.25
N GLY A 122 2.20 -10.59 7.64
CA GLY A 122 2.22 -9.92 6.33
C GLY A 122 1.28 -8.74 6.27
N VAL A 123 1.50 -7.87 5.29
CA VAL A 123 0.62 -6.74 4.98
C VAL A 123 0.15 -6.83 3.53
N ILE A 124 -1.13 -6.55 3.29
CA ILE A 124 -1.71 -6.37 1.96
C ILE A 124 -2.27 -4.96 1.90
N GLY A 125 -1.80 -4.15 0.96
CA GLY A 125 -2.29 -2.79 0.78
C GLY A 125 -2.79 -2.54 -0.64
N PHE A 126 -3.86 -1.76 -0.78
CA PHE A 126 -4.30 -1.24 -2.07
C PHE A 126 -4.16 0.28 -2.08
N SER A 127 -3.52 0.86 -3.11
CA SER A 127 -3.41 2.32 -3.28
C SER A 127 -2.85 3.01 -2.02
N GLU A 128 -3.57 3.95 -1.40
CA GLU A 128 -3.21 4.54 -0.09
C GLU A 128 -2.86 3.49 0.98
N GLY A 129 -3.56 2.35 1.00
CA GLY A 129 -3.29 1.26 1.93
C GLY A 129 -1.92 0.62 1.72
N ALA A 130 -1.40 0.60 0.48
CA ALA A 130 -0.04 0.15 0.21
C ALA A 130 1.00 1.17 0.68
N GLN A 131 0.74 2.47 0.49
CA GLN A 131 1.56 3.55 1.04
C GLN A 131 1.67 3.46 2.57
N VAL A 132 0.53 3.28 3.26
CA VAL A 132 0.51 3.08 4.72
C VAL A 132 1.22 1.79 5.12
N GLY A 133 1.04 0.71 4.36
CA GLY A 133 1.71 -0.57 4.61
C GLY A 133 3.23 -0.47 4.49
N ALA A 134 3.73 0.25 3.49
CA ALA A 134 5.15 0.54 3.32
C ALA A 134 5.68 1.43 4.46
N SER A 135 4.95 2.47 4.87
CA SER A 135 5.30 3.29 6.04
C SER A 135 5.36 2.49 7.34
N LEU A 136 4.47 1.51 7.52
CA LEU A 136 4.47 0.61 8.67
C LEU A 136 5.74 -0.24 8.71
N ILE A 137 6.18 -0.76 7.57
CA ILE A 137 7.42 -1.55 7.46
C ILE A 137 8.65 -0.70 7.81
N LEU A 138 8.74 0.51 7.24
CA LEU A 138 9.82 1.45 7.57
C LEU A 138 9.84 1.79 9.06
N GLU A 139 8.67 1.94 9.70
CA GLU A 139 8.60 2.17 11.14
C GLU A 139 9.02 0.95 11.97
N GLU A 140 8.66 -0.27 11.56
CA GLU A 140 9.14 -1.47 12.25
C GLU A 140 10.66 -1.60 12.17
N GLN A 141 11.27 -1.37 10.99
CA GLN A 141 12.72 -1.37 10.82
C GLN A 141 13.41 -0.26 11.63
N ARG A 142 12.82 0.92 11.68
CA ARG A 142 13.32 2.03 12.51
C ARG A 142 13.27 1.67 14.00
N ARG A 143 12.15 1.12 14.49
CA ARG A 143 12.01 0.67 15.89
C ARG A 143 12.92 -0.52 16.20
N GLU A 144 13.23 -1.38 15.24
CA GLU A 144 14.22 -2.43 15.40
C GLU A 144 15.61 -1.83 15.65
N SER A 145 16.04 -0.91 14.79
CA SER A 145 17.34 -0.25 14.91
C SER A 145 17.48 0.59 16.18
N GLU A 146 16.47 1.41 16.49
CA GLU A 146 16.56 2.39 17.57
C GLU A 146 16.16 1.83 18.95
N LEU A 147 15.19 0.91 18.98
CA LEU A 147 14.58 0.43 20.22
C LEU A 147 14.80 -1.08 20.46
N GLY A 148 15.44 -1.79 19.53
CA GLY A 148 15.59 -3.25 19.60
C GLY A 148 14.27 -4.01 19.48
N ARG A 149 13.21 -3.36 18.95
CA ARG A 149 11.89 -3.97 18.80
C ARG A 149 11.90 -4.92 17.62
N ARG A 150 11.57 -6.19 17.84
CA ARG A 150 11.49 -7.19 16.76
C ARG A 150 10.34 -6.85 15.78
N PRO A 151 10.62 -6.71 14.47
CA PRO A 151 9.58 -6.54 13.44
C PRO A 151 8.62 -7.74 13.39
N ARG A 152 7.36 -7.47 13.06
CA ARG A 152 6.31 -8.48 12.92
C ARG A 152 6.02 -8.80 11.46
N ILE A 153 6.02 -7.79 10.60
CA ILE A 153 5.79 -7.94 9.16
C ILE A 153 7.05 -8.54 8.52
N LYS A 154 6.85 -9.63 7.77
CA LYS A 154 7.90 -10.39 7.09
C LYS A 154 7.73 -10.38 5.56
N TYR A 155 6.57 -10.00 5.06
CA TYR A 155 6.29 -9.90 3.63
C TYR A 155 5.15 -8.92 3.37
N ALA A 156 5.16 -8.32 2.18
CA ALA A 156 4.15 -7.36 1.77
C ALA A 156 3.60 -7.67 0.37
N ILE A 157 2.31 -7.40 0.16
CA ILE A 157 1.68 -7.44 -1.15
C ILE A 157 1.01 -6.09 -1.41
N PHE A 158 1.41 -5.41 -2.47
CA PHE A 158 0.95 -4.06 -2.79
C PHE A 158 0.21 -4.05 -4.12
N PHE A 159 -1.07 -3.67 -4.11
CA PHE A 159 -1.89 -3.48 -5.29
C PHE A 159 -1.95 -2.00 -5.64
N SER A 160 -1.49 -1.62 -6.84
CA SER A 160 -1.47 -0.24 -7.33
C SER A 160 -0.98 0.77 -6.29
N GLY A 161 0.12 0.45 -5.62
CA GLY A 161 0.58 1.18 -4.44
C GLY A 161 1.19 2.55 -4.73
N TRP A 162 1.38 3.31 -3.65
CA TRP A 162 2.07 4.61 -3.65
C TRP A 162 3.28 4.58 -2.72
N PRO A 163 4.31 5.41 -2.95
CA PRO A 163 5.50 5.43 -2.11
C PRO A 163 5.18 5.81 -0.66
N PRO A 164 5.97 5.33 0.32
CA PRO A 164 5.67 5.53 1.73
C PRO A 164 5.80 6.99 2.15
N VAL A 165 5.10 7.33 3.22
CA VAL A 165 5.34 8.54 4.00
C VAL A 165 6.33 8.22 5.12
N HIS A 166 7.32 9.07 5.37
CA HIS A 166 8.25 8.92 6.48
C HIS A 166 7.47 8.89 7.81
N PRO A 167 7.65 7.86 8.65
CA PRO A 167 6.82 7.64 9.84
C PRO A 167 7.05 8.63 10.99
N VAL A 168 7.81 9.70 10.76
CA VAL A 168 8.17 10.71 11.76
C VAL A 168 8.01 12.11 11.18
N THR A 169 8.61 12.38 10.02
CA THR A 169 8.53 13.72 9.40
C THR A 169 7.23 13.96 8.64
N GLY A 170 6.50 12.90 8.28
CA GLY A 170 5.28 13.01 7.48
C GLY A 170 5.55 13.38 6.01
N GLN A 171 6.80 13.33 5.54
CA GLN A 171 7.16 13.62 4.16
C GLN A 171 6.99 12.40 3.27
N LEU A 172 6.59 12.60 2.02
CA LEU A 172 6.61 11.54 1.01
C LEU A 172 8.06 11.15 0.72
N LEU A 173 8.31 9.84 0.59
CA LEU A 173 9.64 9.29 0.34
C LEU A 173 9.71 8.61 -1.02
N THR A 174 10.90 8.62 -1.60
CA THR A 174 11.28 7.95 -2.85
C THR A 174 12.64 7.28 -2.70
N ALA A 175 13.02 6.41 -3.63
CA ALA A 175 14.28 5.68 -3.56
C ALA A 175 15.49 6.64 -3.55
N ASP A 176 15.38 7.77 -4.24
CA ASP A 176 16.38 8.85 -4.26
C ASP A 176 16.68 9.46 -2.88
N ASP A 177 15.84 9.23 -1.86
CA ASP A 177 16.05 9.73 -0.50
C ASP A 177 16.95 8.81 0.33
N TYR A 178 17.42 7.70 -0.26
CA TYR A 178 18.24 6.66 0.38
C TYR A 178 19.47 6.30 -0.47
N ASP A 179 20.52 5.80 0.18
CA ASP A 179 21.72 5.28 -0.50
C ASP A 179 21.51 3.83 -1.00
N GLU A 180 20.63 3.08 -0.34
CA GLU A 180 20.26 1.68 -0.62
C GLU A 180 18.75 1.51 -0.41
N GLU A 181 18.14 0.46 -0.97
CA GLU A 181 16.69 0.22 -0.88
C GLU A 181 16.24 0.02 0.59
N PRO A 182 15.34 0.87 1.11
CA PRO A 182 15.05 0.88 2.54
C PRO A 182 14.12 -0.25 2.99
N ILE A 183 13.35 -0.89 2.09
CA ILE A 183 12.45 -1.99 2.43
C ILE A 183 13.10 -3.32 2.03
N THR A 184 13.57 -4.07 3.01
CA THR A 184 14.39 -5.29 2.80
C THR A 184 13.63 -6.60 3.02
N ILE A 185 12.36 -6.52 3.43
CA ILE A 185 11.50 -7.70 3.46
C ILE A 185 11.04 -8.04 2.04
N PRO A 186 10.74 -9.32 1.73
CA PRO A 186 10.18 -9.67 0.43
C PRO A 186 8.85 -8.98 0.15
N THR A 187 8.71 -8.46 -1.07
CA THR A 187 7.54 -7.70 -1.48
C THR A 187 7.03 -8.21 -2.82
N PHE A 188 5.70 -8.15 -2.98
CA PHE A 188 5.06 -8.49 -4.24
C PHE A 188 4.15 -7.35 -4.68
N HIS A 189 4.45 -6.78 -5.84
CA HIS A 189 3.76 -5.62 -6.39
C HIS A 189 2.87 -6.06 -7.54
N VAL A 190 1.59 -5.72 -7.45
CA VAL A 190 0.59 -5.98 -8.47
C VAL A 190 0.17 -4.65 -9.06
N VAL A 191 0.50 -4.44 -10.33
CA VAL A 191 0.29 -3.18 -11.03
C VAL A 191 -0.54 -3.40 -12.29
N GLY A 192 -1.09 -2.31 -12.84
CA GLY A 192 -1.75 -2.32 -14.12
C GLY A 192 -1.07 -1.37 -15.09
N ALA A 193 -0.64 -1.85 -16.26
CA ALA A 193 -0.01 -1.00 -17.28
C ALA A 193 -0.90 0.16 -17.79
N SER A 194 -2.22 0.08 -17.58
CA SER A 194 -3.16 1.16 -17.91
C SER A 194 -3.52 2.03 -16.69
N ASP A 195 -2.86 1.84 -15.55
CA ASP A 195 -3.04 2.65 -14.34
C ASP A 195 -2.44 4.05 -14.57
N PRO A 196 -3.22 5.14 -14.45
CA PRO A 196 -2.69 6.50 -14.56
C PRO A 196 -1.65 6.83 -13.48
N PHE A 197 -1.60 6.06 -12.39
CA PHE A 197 -0.65 6.20 -11.28
C PHE A 197 0.45 5.14 -11.29
N LEU A 198 0.70 4.47 -12.42
CA LEU A 198 1.73 3.43 -12.54
C LEU A 198 3.09 3.91 -12.01
N ASP A 199 3.50 5.14 -12.30
CA ASP A 199 4.74 5.72 -11.79
C ASP A 199 4.78 5.77 -10.25
N GLY A 200 3.65 5.96 -9.57
CA GLY A 200 3.60 5.85 -8.11
C GLY A 200 3.84 4.42 -7.61
N SER A 201 3.29 3.43 -8.31
CA SER A 201 3.54 2.02 -7.99
C SER A 201 4.98 1.61 -8.28
N MET A 202 5.56 2.10 -9.37
CA MET A 202 6.96 1.83 -9.69
C MET A 202 7.92 2.54 -8.74
N ALA A 203 7.60 3.75 -8.29
CA ALA A 203 8.39 4.43 -7.25
C ALA A 203 8.32 3.70 -5.90
N LEU A 204 7.20 3.06 -5.57
CA LEU A 204 7.12 2.16 -4.41
C LEU A 204 7.94 0.88 -4.63
N TYR A 205 7.87 0.29 -5.83
CA TYR A 205 8.68 -0.89 -6.19
C TYR A 205 10.18 -0.63 -6.02
N ASN A 206 10.66 0.54 -6.47
CA ASN A 206 12.06 0.96 -6.36
C ASN A 206 12.52 1.21 -4.91
N MET A 207 11.61 1.27 -3.93
CA MET A 207 11.95 1.35 -2.50
C MET A 207 12.27 -0.03 -1.88
N CYS A 208 12.03 -1.11 -2.62
CA CYS A 208 12.13 -2.47 -2.14
C CYS A 208 13.35 -3.17 -2.70
N ASP A 209 13.98 -4.03 -1.90
CA ASP A 209 15.14 -4.84 -2.31
C ASP A 209 14.83 -5.61 -3.61
N PRO A 210 15.54 -5.33 -4.72
CA PRO A 210 15.25 -5.91 -6.02
C PRO A 210 15.48 -7.43 -6.08
N ASP A 211 16.29 -7.99 -5.18
CA ASP A 211 16.51 -9.45 -5.10
C ASP A 211 15.30 -10.19 -4.51
N SER A 212 14.36 -9.46 -3.88
CA SER A 212 13.17 -10.03 -3.24
C SER A 212 11.86 -9.29 -3.53
N ALA A 213 11.86 -8.42 -4.54
CA ALA A 213 10.71 -7.67 -5.01
C ALA A 213 10.16 -8.24 -6.34
N ASP A 214 9.06 -8.98 -6.25
CA ASP A 214 8.32 -9.49 -7.41
C ASP A 214 7.35 -8.44 -7.97
N LEU A 215 7.13 -8.45 -9.28
CA LEU A 215 6.19 -7.55 -9.98
C LEU A 215 5.28 -8.35 -10.91
N PHE A 216 3.96 -8.13 -10.81
CA PHE A 216 2.94 -8.69 -11.70
C PHE A 216 2.11 -7.58 -12.32
N ASP A 217 2.14 -7.48 -13.65
CA ASP A 217 1.31 -6.55 -14.40
C ASP A 217 0.05 -7.26 -14.93
N HIS A 218 -1.12 -6.82 -14.48
CA HIS A 218 -2.41 -7.34 -14.94
C HIS A 218 -3.01 -6.56 -16.13
N GLY A 219 -2.30 -5.53 -16.63
CA GLY A 219 -2.61 -4.76 -17.83
C GLY A 219 -3.80 -3.79 -17.76
N ALA A 220 -4.60 -3.84 -16.70
CA ALA A 220 -5.77 -2.97 -16.52
C ALA A 220 -5.41 -1.65 -15.81
N GLY A 221 -6.42 -0.88 -15.38
CA GLY A 221 -6.23 0.39 -14.67
C GLY A 221 -5.99 0.23 -13.16
N HIS A 222 -6.26 1.31 -12.41
CA HIS A 222 -6.12 1.37 -10.95
C HIS A 222 -7.18 0.53 -10.21
N LEU A 223 -6.97 -0.79 -10.09
CA LEU A 223 -7.91 -1.71 -9.47
C LEU A 223 -7.22 -2.98 -8.95
N ILE A 224 -7.94 -3.73 -8.10
CA ILE A 224 -7.57 -5.11 -7.76
C ILE A 224 -8.21 -6.07 -8.78
N PRO A 225 -7.43 -6.93 -9.47
CA PRO A 225 -7.99 -7.88 -10.42
C PRO A 225 -8.99 -8.86 -9.77
N ARG A 226 -10.20 -8.93 -10.34
CA ARG A 226 -11.29 -9.79 -9.84
C ARG A 226 -11.58 -11.00 -10.74
N ASN A 227 -10.94 -11.06 -11.91
CA ASN A 227 -11.04 -12.25 -12.76
C ASN A 227 -10.36 -13.41 -12.04
N LYS A 228 -11.05 -14.55 -11.95
CA LYS A 228 -10.58 -15.74 -11.23
C LYS A 228 -9.20 -16.20 -11.71
N GLN A 229 -8.97 -16.27 -13.01
CA GLN A 229 -7.70 -16.73 -13.56
C GLN A 229 -6.55 -15.82 -13.13
N THR A 230 -6.70 -14.51 -13.33
CA THR A 230 -5.68 -13.53 -12.93
C THR A 230 -5.45 -13.55 -11.43
N ALA A 231 -6.51 -13.69 -10.62
CA ALA A 231 -6.38 -13.80 -9.16
C ALA A 231 -5.63 -15.06 -8.73
N GLU A 232 -5.84 -16.20 -9.41
CA GLU A 232 -5.11 -17.45 -9.17
C GLU A 232 -3.62 -17.33 -9.56
N GLU A 233 -3.31 -16.64 -10.67
CA GLU A 233 -1.94 -16.36 -11.09
C GLU A 233 -1.21 -15.46 -10.08
N ILE A 234 -1.85 -14.38 -9.63
CA ILE A 234 -1.31 -13.48 -8.59
C ILE A 234 -1.11 -14.26 -7.27
N ALA A 235 -2.07 -15.11 -6.88
CA ALA A 235 -1.95 -15.92 -5.67
C ALA A 235 -0.83 -16.97 -5.76
N LEU A 236 -0.50 -17.46 -6.96
CA LEU A 236 0.63 -18.37 -7.17
C LEU A 236 1.95 -17.65 -6.86
N VAL A 237 2.18 -16.48 -7.45
CA VAL A 237 3.40 -15.68 -7.22
C VAL A 237 3.53 -15.31 -5.74
N ALA A 238 2.43 -14.85 -5.11
CA ALA A 238 2.42 -14.55 -3.69
C ALA A 238 2.87 -15.74 -2.82
N ARG A 239 2.45 -16.97 -3.17
CA ARG A 239 2.89 -18.18 -2.44
C ARG A 239 4.35 -18.51 -2.67
N GLU A 240 4.86 -18.30 -3.87
CA GLU A 240 6.28 -18.52 -4.18
C GLU A 240 7.15 -17.60 -3.32
N MET A 241 6.84 -16.29 -3.30
CA MET A 241 7.49 -15.31 -2.41
C MET A 241 7.46 -15.75 -0.94
N ILE A 242 6.28 -16.16 -0.45
CA ILE A 242 6.10 -16.61 0.94
C ILE A 242 6.95 -17.83 1.28
N ASN A 243 7.03 -18.81 0.36
CA ASN A 243 7.72 -20.07 0.61
C ASN A 243 9.25 -19.95 0.54
N CYS A 244 9.79 -18.93 -0.12
CA CYS A 244 11.24 -18.69 -0.16
C CYS A 244 11.83 -18.29 1.20
N ILE A 245 10.98 -17.88 2.16
CA ILE A 245 11.38 -17.36 3.48
C ILE A 245 11.14 -18.39 4.60
N ALA A 246 10.23 -19.35 4.39
CA ALA A 246 9.77 -20.31 5.40
C ALA A 246 10.73 -21.50 5.60
#